data_AF-A0A7V9CJW6-F1
#
_entry.id   AF-A0A7V9CJW6-F1
#
_cell.length_a   1.000
_cell.length_b   1.000
_cell.length_c   1.000
_cell.angle_alpha   90.00
_cell.angle_beta   90.00
_cell.angle_gamma   90.00
#
_symmetry.space_group_name_H-M   'P 1'
#
loop_
_entity.id
_entity.type
_entity.pdbx_description
1 polymer ?
#
loop_
_entity_poly.entity_id
_entity_poly.type
_entity_poly.pdbx_seq_one_letter_code
_entity_poly.pdbx_strand_id
1 'polypeptide(L)'
;MMVILGAVMVCPAAGQSLADVARQEVVRRQQIKAPGKVLTNADLPAAAEQPAPAGPTPEGEAKDQIAKAGEATDAAGADTASPAPAPSAPATPIAPAGQKDDEDGWRSRASTVNTALAAARGRVRQLKALSDMLALEMLATDPAAASRAAAERDDVKGRLARAQSEEDAAFAERRALEQEARQSGVPPAWIQ
;
A
#
# COMPACT_ATOMS: atom_id res chain seq x y z
N MET A 1 -2.25 50.76 -48.39
CA MET A 1 -2.00 49.42 -47.83
C MET A 1 -2.04 49.57 -46.31
N MET A 2 -3.16 49.20 -45.68
CA MET A 2 -3.43 49.46 -44.27
C MET A 2 -3.02 48.23 -43.45
N VAL A 3 -2.01 48.36 -42.60
CA VAL A 3 -1.58 47.30 -41.68
C VAL A 3 -2.31 47.51 -40.36
N ILE A 4 -3.32 46.70 -40.08
CA ILE A 4 -3.98 46.63 -38.77
C ILE A 4 -3.16 45.69 -37.90
N LEU A 5 -2.41 46.28 -36.97
CA LEU A 5 -1.64 45.59 -35.94
C LEU A 5 -2.62 45.11 -34.85
N GLY A 6 -2.97 43.83 -34.86
CA GLY A 6 -3.83 43.21 -33.85
C GLY A 6 -3.08 43.05 -32.52
N ALA A 7 -3.47 43.81 -31.51
CA ALA A 7 -3.03 43.63 -30.14
C ALA A 7 -3.67 42.36 -29.55
N VAL A 8 -2.88 41.30 -29.38
CA VAL A 8 -3.28 40.13 -28.58
C VAL A 8 -3.17 40.53 -27.12
N MET A 9 -4.32 40.77 -26.48
CA MET A 9 -4.42 40.97 -25.04
C MET A 9 -4.20 39.62 -24.34
N VAL A 10 -3.05 39.44 -23.70
CA VAL A 10 -2.80 38.32 -22.79
C VAL A 10 -3.39 38.69 -21.43
N CYS A 11 -4.53 38.10 -21.08
CA CYS A 11 -5.08 38.22 -19.74
C CYS A 11 -4.18 37.45 -18.75
N PRO A 12 -3.71 38.07 -17.66
CA PRO A 12 -3.04 37.34 -16.60
C PRO A 12 -4.05 36.45 -15.87
N ALA A 13 -3.75 35.16 -15.74
CA ALA A 13 -4.50 34.24 -14.89
C ALA A 13 -4.28 34.63 -13.41
N ALA A 14 -5.13 35.51 -12.89
CA ALA A 14 -5.15 35.85 -11.47
C ALA A 14 -5.48 34.58 -10.66
N GLY A 15 -4.68 34.31 -9.63
CA GLY A 15 -4.81 33.14 -8.78
C GLY A 15 -6.21 33.05 -8.18
N GLN A 16 -6.99 32.09 -8.65
CA GLN A 16 -8.31 31.79 -8.07
C GLN A 16 -8.11 31.34 -6.63
N SER A 17 -8.74 32.05 -5.70
CA SER A 17 -8.73 31.67 -4.29
C SER A 17 -9.32 30.26 -4.13
N LEU A 18 -8.76 29.45 -3.22
CA LEU A 18 -9.28 28.13 -2.89
C LEU A 18 -10.78 28.18 -2.51
N ALA A 19 -11.23 29.30 -1.95
CA ALA A 19 -12.63 29.53 -1.62
C ALA A 19 -13.52 29.63 -2.87
N ASP A 20 -13.02 30.18 -3.97
CA ASP A 20 -13.78 30.33 -5.22
C ASP A 20 -13.84 29.01 -5.98
N VAL A 21 -12.76 28.23 -5.96
CA VAL A 21 -12.73 26.86 -6.49
C VAL A 21 -13.71 25.96 -5.73
N ALA A 22 -13.78 26.08 -4.40
CA ALA A 22 -14.74 25.34 -3.59
C ALA A 22 -16.20 25.70 -3.93
N ARG A 23 -16.51 26.99 -4.09
CA ARG A 23 -17.85 27.43 -4.53
C ARG A 23 -18.18 26.92 -5.94
N GLN A 24 -17.23 27.01 -6.86
CA GLN A 24 -17.40 26.54 -8.24
C GLN A 24 -17.59 25.02 -8.31
N GLU A 25 -16.92 24.25 -7.45
CA GLU A 25 -17.09 22.79 -7.35
C GLU A 25 -18.46 22.41 -6.79
N VAL A 26 -19.00 23.15 -5.81
CA VAL A 26 -20.37 22.95 -5.31
C VAL A 26 -21.39 23.19 -6.43
N VAL A 27 -21.23 24.29 -7.20
CA VAL A 27 -22.10 24.60 -8.34
C VAL A 27 -22.00 23.52 -9.43
N ARG A 28 -20.78 23.06 -9.76
CA ARG A 28 -20.58 21.98 -10.74
C ARG A 28 -21.28 20.69 -10.31
N ARG A 29 -21.19 20.31 -9.04
CA ARG A 29 -21.88 19.14 -8.49
C ARG A 29 -23.41 19.27 -8.59
N GLN A 30 -23.96 20.46 -8.40
CA GLN A 30 -25.38 20.72 -8.57
C GLN A 30 -25.84 20.66 -10.03
N GLN A 31 -24.95 20.96 -10.98
CA GLN A 31 -25.25 20.93 -12.42
C GLN A 31 -25.20 19.52 -13.03
N ILE A 32 -24.54 18.56 -12.36
CA ILE A 32 -24.52 17.16 -12.79
C ILE A 32 -25.82 16.49 -12.32
N LYS A 33 -26.86 16.59 -13.15
CA LYS A 33 -28.21 16.06 -12.87
C LYS A 33 -28.40 14.58 -13.24
N ALA A 34 -27.46 13.96 -13.96
CA ALA A 34 -27.58 12.58 -14.38
C ALA A 34 -26.31 11.80 -14.03
N PRO A 35 -26.42 10.62 -13.39
CA PRO A 35 -25.31 9.69 -13.35
C PRO A 35 -24.93 9.33 -14.79
N GLY A 36 -23.63 9.32 -15.08
CA GLY A 36 -23.13 8.83 -16.36
C GLY A 36 -23.55 7.38 -16.59
N LYS A 37 -23.55 6.94 -17.85
CA LYS A 37 -23.84 5.54 -18.19
C LYS A 37 -22.88 4.62 -17.42
N VAL A 38 -23.43 3.69 -16.65
CA VAL A 38 -22.66 2.60 -16.04
C VAL A 38 -22.40 1.60 -17.15
N LEU A 39 -21.16 1.57 -17.65
CA LEU A 39 -20.72 0.54 -18.58
C LEU A 39 -20.40 -0.71 -17.75
N THR A 40 -21.16 -1.76 -17.98
CA THR A 40 -20.99 -3.09 -17.38
C THR A 40 -20.34 -4.04 -18.38
N ASN A 41 -19.93 -5.22 -17.93
CA ASN A 41 -19.42 -6.25 -18.83
C ASN A 41 -20.45 -6.69 -19.90
N ALA A 42 -21.74 -6.41 -19.70
CA ALA A 42 -22.79 -6.67 -20.69
C ALA A 42 -22.83 -5.62 -21.83
N ASP A 43 -22.16 -4.48 -21.67
CA ASP A 43 -22.06 -3.43 -22.69
C ASP A 43 -20.84 -3.64 -23.62
N LEU A 44 -20.09 -4.72 -23.41
CA LEU A 44 -18.99 -5.10 -24.28
C LEU A 44 -19.54 -5.80 -25.54
N PRO A 45 -19.05 -5.45 -26.75
CA PRO A 45 -19.39 -6.23 -27.94
C PRO A 45 -18.88 -7.65 -27.78
N ALA A 46 -19.61 -8.65 -28.29
CA ALA A 46 -19.26 -10.08 -28.18
C ALA A 46 -17.85 -10.43 -28.68
N ALA A 47 -17.24 -9.58 -29.52
CA ALA A 47 -15.85 -9.72 -29.96
C ALA A 47 -14.80 -9.39 -28.87
N ALA A 48 -15.20 -8.78 -27.76
CA ALA A 48 -14.34 -8.43 -26.63
C ALA A 48 -14.38 -9.48 -25.49
N GLU A 49 -15.25 -10.48 -25.58
CA GLU A 49 -15.24 -11.62 -24.66
C GLU A 49 -14.11 -12.58 -25.06
N GLN A 50 -12.96 -12.41 -24.41
CA GLN A 50 -11.85 -13.33 -24.58
C GLN A 50 -12.18 -14.63 -23.83
N PRO A 51 -12.19 -15.81 -24.49
CA PRO A 51 -12.44 -17.07 -23.80
C PRO A 51 -11.35 -17.31 -22.76
N ALA A 52 -11.79 -17.72 -21.55
CA ALA A 52 -10.87 -18.09 -20.48
C ALA A 52 -9.94 -19.23 -20.96
N PRO A 53 -8.62 -19.14 -20.73
CA PRO A 53 -7.72 -20.25 -21.02
C PRO A 53 -8.10 -21.45 -20.13
N ALA A 54 -8.25 -22.61 -20.74
CA ALA A 54 -8.45 -23.86 -20.02
C ALA A 54 -7.23 -24.13 -19.13
N GLY A 55 -7.44 -24.18 -17.82
CA GLY A 55 -6.40 -24.61 -16.88
C GLY A 55 -6.12 -26.11 -17.04
N PRO A 56 -4.88 -26.56 -16.77
CA PRO A 56 -4.54 -27.98 -16.83
C PRO A 56 -5.28 -28.77 -15.74
N THR A 57 -5.86 -29.89 -16.17
CA THR A 57 -6.49 -30.94 -15.34
C THR A 57 -5.49 -31.50 -14.32
N PRO A 58 -5.83 -31.66 -13.03
CA PRO A 58 -4.97 -32.29 -12.05
C PRO A 58 -5.05 -33.81 -12.16
N GLU A 59 -3.91 -34.46 -12.37
CA GLU A 59 -3.80 -35.92 -12.43
C GLU A 59 -3.25 -36.45 -11.10
N GLY A 60 -4.09 -37.20 -10.39
CA GLY A 60 -3.73 -38.50 -9.81
C GLY A 60 -2.88 -38.55 -8.54
N GLU A 61 -3.54 -38.88 -7.43
CA GLU A 61 -2.99 -39.33 -6.16
C GLU A 61 -2.12 -40.61 -6.28
N ALA A 62 -1.06 -40.70 -5.48
CA ALA A 62 -0.54 -41.98 -5.00
C ALA A 62 -0.16 -41.87 -3.52
N LYS A 63 -0.94 -42.57 -2.68
CA LYS A 63 -0.72 -42.75 -1.25
C LYS A 63 0.29 -43.87 -0.96
N ASP A 64 0.81 -43.77 0.27
CA ASP A 64 1.10 -44.87 1.21
C ASP A 64 2.37 -45.72 1.03
N GLN A 65 3.31 -45.62 1.99
CA GLN A 65 3.37 -46.51 3.18
C GLN A 65 4.58 -46.12 4.08
N ILE A 66 4.34 -45.73 5.34
CA ILE A 66 4.48 -46.52 6.60
C ILE A 66 5.93 -46.96 6.93
N ALA A 67 6.47 -46.45 8.05
CA ALA A 67 6.97 -47.29 9.15
C ALA A 67 7.34 -46.46 10.40
N LYS A 68 7.12 -47.07 11.55
CA LYS A 68 7.08 -46.57 12.93
C LYS A 68 8.21 -47.23 13.72
N ALA A 69 8.91 -46.48 14.59
CA ALA A 69 9.63 -46.88 15.82
C ALA A 69 10.66 -45.77 16.12
N GLY A 70 10.94 -45.33 17.34
CA GLY A 70 10.57 -45.73 18.69
C GLY A 70 11.26 -44.78 19.68
N GLU A 71 10.82 -44.85 20.93
CA GLU A 71 11.17 -44.13 22.16
C GLU A 71 12.57 -43.51 22.40
N ALA A 72 12.50 -42.31 22.99
CA ALA A 72 13.13 -41.82 24.24
C ALA A 72 14.65 -41.97 24.47
N THR A 73 15.35 -40.85 24.74
CA THR A 73 15.86 -40.51 26.09
C THR A 73 16.44 -39.08 26.15
N ASP A 74 16.27 -38.45 27.31
CA ASP A 74 16.85 -37.18 27.77
C ASP A 74 18.38 -37.11 27.69
N ALA A 75 18.90 -35.89 27.46
CA ALA A 75 20.07 -35.39 28.17
C ALA A 75 20.17 -33.85 28.07
N ALA A 76 20.22 -33.23 29.26
CA ALA A 76 20.44 -31.82 29.50
C ALA A 76 21.94 -31.43 29.50
N GLY A 77 22.22 -30.13 29.36
CA GLY A 77 23.50 -29.45 29.61
C GLY A 77 23.80 -28.39 28.54
N ALA A 78 23.47 -27.11 28.77
CA ALA A 78 24.37 -26.05 29.30
C ALA A 78 25.58 -25.78 28.37
N ASP A 79 25.96 -24.56 27.95
CA ASP A 79 25.77 -23.25 28.55
C ASP A 79 26.12 -22.13 27.54
N THR A 80 25.56 -20.95 27.78
CA THR A 80 26.04 -19.58 27.45
C THR A 80 26.71 -19.23 26.11
N ALA A 81 26.03 -18.38 25.33
CA ALA A 81 26.64 -17.20 24.72
C ALA A 81 25.59 -16.10 24.47
N SER A 82 25.68 -15.02 25.24
CA SER A 82 24.91 -13.78 25.09
C SER A 82 25.30 -13.03 23.81
N PRO A 83 24.35 -12.37 23.12
CA PRO A 83 24.65 -11.17 22.37
C PRO A 83 23.92 -9.95 22.95
N ALA A 84 24.62 -8.81 22.86
CA ALA A 84 24.23 -7.50 23.35
C ALA A 84 22.92 -6.95 22.70
N PRO A 85 22.18 -6.07 23.39
CA PRO A 85 20.90 -5.55 22.90
C PRO A 85 21.09 -4.52 21.78
N ALA A 86 20.39 -4.74 20.66
CA ALA A 86 20.16 -3.75 19.62
C ALA A 86 19.14 -2.68 20.10
N PRO A 87 19.19 -1.43 19.58
CA PRO A 87 18.40 -0.32 20.08
C PRO A 87 16.89 -0.55 19.88
N SER A 88 16.14 -0.31 20.96
CA SER A 88 14.69 -0.44 21.05
C SER A 88 13.94 0.34 19.97
N ALA A 89 13.20 -0.37 19.13
CA ALA A 89 12.00 0.18 18.52
C ALA A 89 10.95 0.47 19.62
N PRO A 90 10.10 1.50 19.50
CA PRO A 90 9.05 1.73 20.48
C PRO A 90 8.09 0.54 20.49
N ALA A 91 8.07 -0.19 21.60
CA ALA A 91 7.13 -1.26 21.84
C ALA A 91 5.72 -0.65 21.99
N THR A 92 4.90 -0.78 20.95
CA THR A 92 3.45 -0.73 21.12
C THR A 92 3.06 -1.86 22.07
N PRO A 93 2.18 -1.63 23.07
CA PRO A 93 1.82 -2.68 24.02
C PRO A 93 1.20 -3.86 23.25
N ILE A 94 1.92 -4.98 23.20
CA ILE A 94 1.35 -6.25 22.82
C ILE A 94 0.45 -6.64 23.99
N ALA A 95 -0.87 -6.56 23.79
CA ALA A 95 -1.83 -7.02 24.78
C ALA A 95 -1.51 -8.50 25.13
N PRO A 96 -1.51 -8.87 26.42
CA PRO A 96 -1.11 -10.20 26.84
C PRO A 96 -2.08 -11.25 26.27
N ALA A 97 -1.51 -12.31 25.70
CA ALA A 97 -2.24 -13.50 25.31
C ALA A 97 -3.09 -14.00 26.48
N GLY A 98 -4.42 -13.90 26.36
CA GLY A 98 -5.36 -14.33 27.40
C GLY A 98 -6.63 -13.49 27.52
N GLN A 99 -6.69 -12.31 26.89
CA GLN A 99 -7.93 -11.54 26.81
C GLN A 99 -8.80 -12.13 25.70
N LYS A 100 -10.01 -12.60 26.04
CA LYS A 100 -11.03 -12.92 25.02
C LYS A 100 -11.43 -11.60 24.37
N ASP A 101 -10.71 -11.20 23.34
CA ASP A 101 -11.09 -10.09 22.48
C ASP A 101 -12.47 -10.43 21.91
N ASP A 102 -13.45 -9.59 22.20
CA ASP A 102 -14.78 -9.63 21.60
C ASP A 102 -14.73 -9.10 20.16
N GLU A 103 -15.87 -9.12 19.47
CA GLU A 103 -15.98 -8.64 18.08
C GLU A 103 -15.41 -7.24 17.90
N ASP A 104 -15.68 -6.34 18.84
CA ASP A 104 -15.22 -4.95 18.81
C ASP A 104 -13.70 -4.86 19.02
N GLY A 105 -13.13 -5.68 19.90
CA GLY A 105 -11.68 -5.81 20.07
C GLY A 105 -10.98 -6.23 18.79
N TRP A 106 -11.44 -7.30 18.14
CA TRP A 106 -10.87 -7.77 16.87
C TRP A 106 -10.98 -6.74 15.76
N ARG A 107 -12.14 -6.08 15.64
CA ARG A 107 -12.36 -5.02 14.64
C ARG A 107 -11.45 -3.81 14.87
N SER A 108 -11.29 -3.39 16.11
CA SER A 108 -10.39 -2.30 16.48
C SER A 108 -8.93 -2.60 16.09
N ARG A 109 -8.47 -3.82 16.39
CA ARG A 109 -7.13 -4.29 16.02
C ARG A 109 -6.96 -4.36 14.50
N ALA A 110 -7.93 -4.94 13.80
CA ALA A 110 -7.91 -5.01 12.34
C ALA A 110 -7.91 -3.61 11.70
N SER A 111 -8.73 -2.68 12.19
CA SER A 111 -8.75 -1.29 11.74
C SER A 111 -7.40 -0.62 11.92
N THR A 112 -6.75 -0.84 13.07
CA THR A 112 -5.41 -0.29 13.36
C THR A 112 -4.37 -0.81 12.36
N VAL A 113 -4.28 -2.12 12.18
CA VAL A 113 -3.32 -2.75 11.26
C VAL A 113 -3.60 -2.35 9.80
N ASN A 114 -4.86 -2.31 9.40
CA ASN A 114 -5.26 -1.88 8.05
C ASN A 114 -4.89 -0.42 7.78
N THR A 115 -5.10 0.46 8.76
CA THR A 115 -4.73 1.87 8.67
C THR A 115 -3.21 2.02 8.56
N ALA A 116 -2.44 1.29 9.36
CA ALA A 116 -0.99 1.30 9.30
C ALA A 116 -0.48 0.84 7.93
N LEU A 117 -1.01 -0.27 7.41
CA LEU A 117 -0.65 -0.78 6.08
C LEU A 117 -1.02 0.20 4.96
N ALA A 118 -2.20 0.83 5.03
CA ALA A 118 -2.62 1.83 4.07
C ALA A 118 -1.70 3.07 4.08
N ALA A 119 -1.29 3.52 5.28
CA ALA A 119 -0.36 4.64 5.46
C ALA A 119 1.04 4.31 4.91
N ALA A 120 1.58 3.13 5.21
CA ALA A 120 2.88 2.68 4.70
C ALA A 120 2.90 2.62 3.16
N ARG A 121 1.86 2.01 2.56
CA ARG A 121 1.63 2.00 1.10
C ARG A 121 1.57 3.41 0.51
N GLY A 122 0.87 4.32 1.19
CA GLY A 122 0.79 5.73 0.79
C GLY A 122 2.16 6.39 0.75
N ARG A 123 2.98 6.18 1.78
CA ARG A 123 4.34 6.72 1.89
C ARG A 123 5.25 6.22 0.78
N VAL A 124 5.22 4.92 0.48
CA VAL A 124 5.98 4.32 -0.64
C VAL A 124 5.59 4.94 -1.98
N ARG A 125 4.29 5.10 -2.26
CA ARG A 125 3.82 5.75 -3.50
C ARG A 125 4.28 7.20 -3.60
N GLN A 126 4.17 7.96 -2.52
CA GLN A 126 4.59 9.37 -2.50
C GLN A 126 6.10 9.50 -2.78
N LEU A 127 6.93 8.69 -2.13
CA LEU A 127 8.38 8.75 -2.30
C LEU A 127 8.82 8.30 -3.70
N LYS A 128 8.14 7.32 -4.31
CA LYS A 128 8.37 6.93 -5.70
C LYS A 128 8.07 8.08 -6.66
N ALA A 129 6.89 8.71 -6.53
CA ALA A 129 6.50 9.84 -7.36
C ALA A 129 7.50 11.02 -7.25
N LEU A 130 7.98 11.29 -6.04
CA LEU A 130 9.00 12.33 -5.81
C LEU A 130 10.34 11.95 -6.47
N SER A 131 10.78 10.69 -6.33
CA SER A 131 11.99 10.20 -7.01
C SER A 131 11.88 10.34 -8.53
N ASP A 132 10.72 10.06 -9.11
CA ASP A 132 10.48 10.18 -10.55
C ASP A 132 10.52 11.65 -11.00
N MET A 133 9.95 12.57 -10.21
CA MET A 133 10.04 14.01 -10.46
C MET A 133 11.49 14.51 -10.41
N LEU A 134 12.27 14.10 -9.41
CA LEU A 134 13.69 14.46 -9.32
C LEU A 134 14.50 13.88 -10.50
N ALA A 135 14.14 12.70 -10.99
CA ALA A 135 14.77 12.12 -12.18
C ALA A 135 14.53 12.97 -13.44
N LEU A 136 13.36 13.63 -13.55
CA LEU A 136 13.09 14.59 -14.62
C LEU A 136 13.89 15.89 -14.43
N GLU A 137 14.03 16.38 -13.21
CA GLU A 137 14.82 17.59 -12.91
C GLU A 137 16.32 17.40 -13.18
N MET A 138 16.83 16.18 -13.03
CA MET A 138 18.20 15.83 -13.46
C MET A 138 18.45 16.00 -14.97
N LEU A 139 17.39 16.07 -15.79
CA LEU A 139 17.47 16.34 -17.23
C LEU A 139 17.44 17.85 -17.54
N ALA A 140 17.36 18.72 -16.53
CA ALA A 140 17.36 20.16 -16.72
C ALA A 140 18.67 20.64 -17.35
N THR A 141 18.59 21.71 -18.15
CA THR A 141 19.76 22.32 -18.80
C THR A 141 20.71 22.98 -17.79
N ASP A 142 20.21 23.39 -16.63
CA ASP A 142 21.04 23.95 -15.55
C ASP A 142 21.79 22.83 -14.79
N PRO A 143 23.13 22.77 -14.87
CA PRO A 143 23.91 21.75 -14.18
C PRO A 143 23.85 21.86 -12.66
N ALA A 144 23.62 23.06 -12.10
CA ALA A 144 23.49 23.23 -10.66
C ALA A 144 22.18 22.63 -10.14
N ALA A 145 21.07 22.81 -10.87
CA ALA A 145 19.80 22.15 -10.58
C ALA A 145 19.92 20.63 -10.68
N ALA A 146 20.53 20.12 -11.76
CA ALA A 146 20.72 18.68 -11.95
C ALA A 146 21.55 18.05 -10.80
N SER A 147 22.59 18.74 -10.32
CA SER A 147 23.41 18.27 -9.21
C SER A 147 22.65 18.24 -7.88
N ARG A 148 21.82 19.25 -7.59
CA ARG A 148 20.95 19.25 -6.39
C ARG A 148 19.92 18.13 -6.44
N ALA A 149 19.24 17.98 -7.58
CA ALA A 149 18.25 16.92 -7.79
C ALA A 149 18.85 15.51 -7.62
N ALA A 150 20.10 15.31 -8.06
CA ALA A 150 20.81 14.05 -7.85
C ALA A 150 21.04 13.75 -6.35
N ALA A 151 21.51 14.74 -5.58
CA ALA A 151 21.74 14.58 -4.14
C ALA A 151 20.43 14.34 -3.37
N GLU A 152 19.38 15.09 -3.67
CA GLU A 152 18.05 14.90 -3.06
C GLU A 152 17.47 13.52 -3.40
N ARG A 153 17.68 13.04 -4.63
CA ARG A 153 17.20 11.72 -5.05
C ARG A 153 17.85 10.61 -4.24
N ASP A 154 19.13 10.75 -3.88
CA ASP A 154 19.81 9.74 -3.06
C ASP A 154 19.28 9.71 -1.62
N ASP A 155 18.93 10.85 -1.02
CA ASP A 155 18.20 10.88 0.27
C ASP A 155 16.83 10.19 0.15
N VAL A 156 16.08 10.51 -0.92
CA VAL A 156 14.75 9.95 -1.17
C VAL A 156 14.82 8.43 -1.35
N LYS A 157 15.86 7.89 -2.00
CA LYS A 157 16.08 6.44 -2.07
C LYS A 157 16.30 5.82 -0.69
N GLY A 158 17.08 6.47 0.18
CA GLY A 158 17.27 6.03 1.57
C GLY A 158 15.95 6.01 2.35
N ARG A 159 15.13 7.05 2.20
CA ARG A 159 13.79 7.12 2.79
C ARG A 159 12.82 6.10 2.20
N LEU A 160 12.90 5.85 0.89
CA LEU A 160 12.08 4.85 0.20
C LEU A 160 12.38 3.45 0.72
N ALA A 161 13.65 3.09 0.91
CA ALA A 161 14.03 1.80 1.47
C ALA A 161 13.46 1.59 2.88
N ARG A 162 13.51 2.62 3.74
CA ARG A 162 12.88 2.58 5.06
C ARG A 162 11.36 2.42 4.97
N ALA A 163 10.71 3.20 4.09
CA ALA A 163 9.27 3.11 3.88
C ALA A 163 8.82 1.74 3.34
N GLN A 164 9.65 1.09 2.50
CA GLN A 164 9.41 -0.28 2.04
C GLN A 164 9.53 -1.27 3.20
N SER A 165 10.54 -1.14 4.05
CA SER A 165 10.67 -1.97 5.25
C SER A 165 9.48 -1.79 6.21
N GLU A 166 8.93 -0.57 6.32
CA GLU A 166 7.72 -0.31 7.11
C GLU A 166 6.47 -0.95 6.47
N GLU A 167 6.35 -0.93 5.14
CA GLU A 167 5.28 -1.62 4.41
C GLU A 167 5.35 -3.13 4.62
N ASP A 168 6.54 -3.72 4.52
CA ASP A 168 6.77 -5.14 4.76
C ASP A 168 6.43 -5.53 6.20
N ALA A 169 6.81 -4.71 7.18
CA ALA A 169 6.46 -4.90 8.58
C ALA A 169 4.95 -4.84 8.82
N ALA A 170 4.26 -3.81 8.30
CA ALA A 170 2.80 -3.69 8.42
C ALA A 170 2.06 -4.85 7.74
N PHE A 171 2.60 -5.37 6.65
CA PHE A 171 2.06 -6.54 5.98
C PHE A 171 2.30 -7.84 6.78
N ALA A 172 3.46 -7.99 7.43
CA ALA A 172 3.72 -9.09 8.34
C ALA A 172 2.77 -9.05 9.56
N GLU A 173 2.53 -7.87 10.13
CA GLU A 173 1.55 -7.66 11.21
C GLU A 173 0.14 -8.07 10.77
N ARG A 174 -0.27 -7.69 9.55
CA ARG A 174 -1.55 -8.13 8.97
C ARG A 174 -1.67 -9.65 8.89
N ARG A 175 -0.63 -10.31 8.41
CA ARG A 175 -0.59 -11.78 8.33
C ARG A 175 -0.59 -12.44 9.71
N ALA A 176 0.06 -11.83 10.70
CA ALA A 176 0.06 -12.31 12.08
C ALA A 176 -1.35 -12.23 12.68
N LEU A 177 -2.04 -11.10 12.50
CA LEU A 177 -3.44 -10.93 12.93
C LEU A 177 -4.37 -11.98 12.30
N GLU A 178 -4.22 -12.25 11.00
CA GLU A 178 -5.00 -13.28 10.30
C GLU A 178 -4.72 -14.71 10.78
N GLN A 179 -3.48 -15.00 11.22
CA GLN A 179 -3.14 -16.29 11.80
C GLN A 179 -3.71 -16.44 13.20
N GLU A 180 -3.60 -15.39 14.03
CA GLU A 180 -4.15 -15.36 15.38
C GLU A 180 -5.67 -15.50 15.37
N ALA A 181 -6.35 -14.81 14.46
CA ALA A 181 -7.79 -14.93 14.26
C ALA A 181 -8.19 -16.37 13.87
N ARG A 182 -7.44 -17.01 12.96
CA ARG A 182 -7.67 -18.41 12.57
C ARG A 182 -7.47 -19.36 13.74
N GLN A 183 -6.42 -19.20 14.52
CA GLN A 183 -6.13 -20.02 15.70
C GLN A 183 -7.21 -19.85 16.79
N SER A 184 -7.78 -18.64 16.88
CA SER A 184 -8.82 -18.30 17.86
C SER A 184 -10.25 -18.60 17.38
N GLY A 185 -10.42 -19.13 16.16
CA GLY A 185 -11.74 -19.42 15.59
C GLY A 185 -12.58 -18.17 15.27
N VAL A 186 -11.94 -17.01 15.13
CA VAL A 186 -12.58 -15.73 14.86
C VAL A 186 -13.06 -15.70 13.41
N PRO A 187 -14.32 -15.29 13.15
CA PRO A 187 -14.82 -15.15 11.78
C PRO A 187 -13.95 -14.18 10.96
N PRO A 188 -13.59 -14.51 9.70
CA PRO A 188 -12.82 -13.62 8.84
C PRO A 188 -13.44 -12.22 8.67
N ALA A 189 -14.77 -12.12 8.76
CA ALA A 189 -15.51 -10.86 8.66
C ALA A 189 -15.18 -9.84 9.78
N TRP A 190 -14.64 -10.29 10.92
CA TRP A 190 -14.28 -9.40 12.04
C TRP A 190 -12.93 -8.73 11.83
N ILE A 191 -12.07 -9.31 10.98
CA ILE A 191 -10.72 -8.82 10.72
C ILE A 191 -10.57 -8.17 9.34
N GLN A 192 -11.66 -7.93 8.61
CA GLN A 192 -11.57 -7.30 7.28
C GLN A 192 -11.07 -5.86 7.36
#